data_AF-A0A537V8X2-F1
#
_entry.id   AF-A0A537V8X2-F1
#
_cell.length_a   1.000
_cell.length_b   1.000
_cell.length_c   1.000
_cell.angle_alpha   90.00
_cell.angle_beta   90.00
_cell.angle_gamma   90.00
#
_symmetry.space_group_name_H-M   'P 1'
#
loop_
_entity.id
_entity.type
_entity.pdbx_description
1 polymer ?
#
loop_
_entity_poly.entity_id
_entity_poly.type
_entity_poly.pdbx_seq_one_letter_code
_entity_poly.pdbx_strand_id
1 'polypeptide(L)'
;MVRRLELTLACGDYEIVRALKEGIVRPEGIELTVLTDMAPSPRHWRFLRGREFDLAEVSGSGYVAARDQDLPFRAIPVFPHRRFRHGFIFINTSKGISE
;
A
#
# COMPACT_ATOMS: atom_id res chain seq x y z
N MET A 1 17.03 10.30 -26.71
CA MET A 1 15.75 9.92 -26.06
C MET A 1 15.97 9.90 -24.56
N VAL A 2 15.11 10.56 -23.79
CA VAL A 2 15.14 10.46 -22.31
C VAL A 2 14.71 9.04 -21.95
N ARG A 3 15.57 8.31 -21.23
CA ARG A 3 15.25 6.97 -20.74
C ARG A 3 14.19 7.11 -19.65
N ARG A 4 13.04 6.47 -19.82
CA ARG A 4 11.98 6.47 -18.80
C ARG A 4 12.30 5.42 -17.74
N LEU A 5 11.98 5.74 -16.49
CA LEU A 5 12.18 4.85 -15.36
C LEU A 5 11.02 3.85 -15.31
N GLU A 6 11.33 2.55 -15.39
CA GLU A 6 10.33 1.49 -15.28
C GLU A 6 10.11 1.17 -13.80
N LEU A 7 8.88 1.33 -13.30
CA LEU A 7 8.54 1.10 -11.91
C LEU A 7 7.25 0.29 -11.78
N THR A 8 7.19 -0.53 -10.75
CA THR A 8 6.00 -1.30 -10.35
C THR A 8 5.36 -0.73 -9.08
N LEU A 9 4.04 -0.55 -9.09
CA LEU A 9 3.26 -0.09 -7.94
C LEU A 9 2.21 -1.14 -7.54
N ALA A 10 2.36 -1.74 -6.36
CA ALA A 10 1.39 -2.65 -5.79
C ALA A 10 0.45 -1.96 -4.78
N CYS A 11 -0.82 -1.79 -5.11
CA CYS A 11 -1.81 -1.12 -4.25
C CYS A 11 -3.17 -1.82 -4.29
N GLY A 12 -4.11 -1.41 -3.43
CA GLY A 12 -5.49 -1.89 -3.54
C GLY A 12 -6.22 -1.34 -4.78
N ASP A 13 -7.23 -2.08 -5.25
CA ASP A 13 -8.09 -1.62 -6.34
C ASP A 13 -9.13 -0.62 -5.81
N TYR A 14 -8.78 0.66 -5.88
CA TYR A 14 -9.60 1.76 -5.39
C TYR A 14 -9.90 2.75 -6.51
N GLU A 15 -11.04 3.43 -6.44
CA GLU A 15 -11.39 4.46 -7.42
C GLU A 15 -10.33 5.57 -7.49
N ILE A 16 -9.72 5.91 -6.35
CA ILE A 16 -8.69 6.96 -6.26
C ILE A 16 -7.39 6.62 -7.02
N VAL A 17 -7.12 5.33 -7.30
CA VAL A 17 -5.94 4.90 -8.07
C VAL A 17 -6.27 4.56 -9.53
N ARG A 18 -7.56 4.58 -9.89
CA ARG A 18 -8.04 4.15 -11.22
C ARG A 18 -7.42 4.92 -12.38
N ALA A 19 -7.29 6.25 -12.24
CA ALA A 19 -6.70 7.09 -13.29
C ALA A 19 -5.24 6.71 -13.59
N LEU A 20 -4.47 6.26 -12.59
CA LEU A 20 -3.12 5.74 -12.78
C LEU A 20 -3.15 4.33 -13.39
N LYS A 21 -4.03 3.45 -12.88
CA LYS A 21 -4.19 2.07 -13.37
C LYS A 21 -4.59 2.00 -14.84
N GLU A 22 -5.53 2.85 -15.27
CA GLU A 22 -6.03 2.92 -16.65
C GLU A 22 -5.15 3.80 -17.56
N GLY A 23 -4.10 4.42 -17.02
CA GLY A 23 -3.18 5.26 -17.78
C GLY A 23 -3.78 6.57 -18.29
N ILE A 24 -4.89 7.02 -17.70
CA ILE A 24 -5.51 8.34 -17.92
C ILE A 24 -4.56 9.43 -17.41
N VAL A 25 -3.92 9.19 -16.27
CA VAL A 25 -2.83 10.02 -15.72
C VAL A 25 -1.54 9.21 -15.81
N ARG A 26 -0.50 9.82 -16.39
CA ARG A 26 0.83 9.21 -16.54
C ARG A 26 1.88 10.10 -15.88
N PRO A 27 2.69 9.58 -14.95
CA PRO A 27 3.77 10.37 -14.37
C PRO A 27 4.80 10.71 -15.45
N GLU A 28 5.32 11.93 -15.41
CA GLU A 28 6.37 12.35 -16.34
C GLU A 28 7.66 11.54 -16.10
N GLY A 29 8.24 11.01 -17.18
CA GLY A 29 9.51 10.28 -17.11
C GLY A 29 9.45 8.88 -16.50
N ILE A 30 8.26 8.37 -16.13
CA ILE A 30 8.09 7.04 -15.53
C ILE A 30 7.16 6.18 -16.41
N GLU A 31 7.59 4.97 -16.72
CA GLU A 31 6.73 3.89 -17.20
C GLU A 31 6.25 3.10 -15.98
N LEU A 32 5.03 3.40 -15.52
CA LEU A 32 4.49 2.84 -14.27
C LEU A 32 3.56 1.65 -14.55
N THR A 33 3.92 0.48 -14.02
CA THR A 33 3.06 -0.71 -14.01
C THR A 33 2.28 -0.77 -12.70
N VAL A 34 0.95 -0.64 -12.75
CA VAL A 34 0.09 -0.67 -11.56
C VAL A 34 -0.51 -2.06 -11.37
N LEU A 35 -0.27 -2.67 -10.21
CA LEU A 35 -0.71 -4.01 -9.83
C LEU A 35 -1.75 -3.90 -8.71
N THR A 36 -3.02 -4.20 -9.01
CA THR A 36 -4.13 -4.10 -8.05
C THR A 36 -4.74 -5.44 -7.64
N ASP A 37 -4.41 -6.52 -8.35
CA ASP A 37 -5.00 -7.84 -8.14
C ASP A 37 -4.32 -8.61 -7.00
N MET A 38 -4.30 -8.02 -5.80
CA MET A 38 -3.70 -8.61 -4.60
C MET A 38 -4.43 -8.21 -3.33
N ALA A 39 -4.69 -9.20 -2.46
CA ALA A 39 -5.13 -8.94 -1.10
C ALA A 39 -4.05 -8.20 -0.28
N PRO A 40 -4.42 -7.44 0.77
CA PRO A 40 -3.47 -6.65 1.56
C PRO A 40 -2.35 -7.48 2.20
N SER A 41 -2.68 -8.61 2.84
CA SER A 41 -1.67 -9.40 3.59
C SER A 41 -0.58 -9.98 2.68
N PRO A 42 -0.90 -10.67 1.56
CA PRO A 42 0.13 -11.12 0.61
C PRO A 42 0.95 -9.96 0.04
N ARG A 43 0.30 -8.86 -0.34
CA ARG A 43 0.97 -7.69 -0.92
C ARG A 43 2.01 -7.09 0.01
N HIS A 44 1.66 -6.89 1.29
CA HIS A 44 2.59 -6.38 2.29
C HIS A 44 3.78 -7.32 2.51
N TRP A 45 3.52 -8.63 2.56
CA TRP A 45 4.56 -9.63 2.78
C TRP A 45 5.55 -9.68 1.61
N ARG A 46 5.05 -9.73 0.37
CA ARG A 46 5.85 -9.72 -0.87
C ARG A 46 6.69 -8.45 -1.01
N PHE A 47 6.17 -7.30 -0.59
CA PHE A 47 6.94 -6.06 -0.61
C PHE A 47 7.99 -5.99 0.52
N LEU A 48 7.56 -6.09 1.78
CA LEU A 48 8.43 -5.84 2.94
C LEU A 48 9.51 -6.92 3.10
N ARG A 49 9.26 -8.16 2.66
CA ARG A 49 10.23 -9.26 2.75
C ARG A 49 10.82 -9.64 1.40
N GLY A 50 9.97 -9.80 0.39
CA GLY A 50 10.37 -10.28 -0.94
C GLY A 50 10.97 -9.20 -1.83
N ARG A 51 10.72 -7.91 -1.55
CA ARG A 51 11.13 -6.77 -2.38
C ARG A 51 10.69 -6.92 -3.84
N GLU A 52 9.52 -7.52 -4.03
CA GLU A 52 9.01 -7.90 -5.36
C GLU A 52 8.44 -6.72 -6.17
N PHE A 53 8.34 -5.53 -5.57
CA PHE A 53 7.82 -4.32 -6.20
C PHE A 53 8.69 -3.12 -5.83
N ASP A 54 8.72 -2.12 -6.71
CA ASP A 54 9.44 -0.86 -6.46
C ASP A 54 8.67 0.04 -5.48
N LEU A 55 7.34 0.05 -5.60
CA LEU A 55 6.42 0.74 -4.69
C LEU A 55 5.31 -0.21 -4.24
N ALA A 56 4.90 -0.07 -2.98
CA ALA A 56 3.68 -0.69 -2.51
C ALA A 56 2.99 0.18 -1.44
N GLU A 57 1.66 0.18 -1.44
CA GLU A 57 0.92 0.57 -0.24
C GLU A 57 1.21 -0.46 0.86
N VAL A 58 1.34 -0.03 2.11
CA VAL A 58 1.50 -0.96 3.24
C VAL A 58 0.63 -0.52 4.41
N SER A 59 0.37 -1.42 5.35
CA SER A 59 -0.21 -1.01 6.63
C SER A 59 0.73 -0.03 7.33
N GLY A 60 0.16 0.97 8.01
CA GLY A 60 0.95 1.92 8.81
C GLY A 60 1.81 1.23 9.86
N SER A 61 1.29 0.20 10.52
CA SER A 61 2.07 -0.63 11.45
C SER A 61 3.21 -1.38 10.77
N GLY A 62 3.00 -1.91 9.56
CA GLY A 62 4.04 -2.57 8.78
C GLY A 62 5.17 -1.62 8.39
N TYR A 63 4.82 -0.38 8.01
CA TYR A 63 5.81 0.65 7.75
C TYR A 63 6.60 1.03 9.01
N VAL A 64 5.93 1.25 10.15
CA VAL A 64 6.61 1.58 11.42
C VAL A 64 7.58 0.47 11.83
N ALA A 65 7.15 -0.80 11.77
CA ALA A 65 8.03 -1.94 12.05
C ALA A 65 9.22 -2.03 11.09
N ALA A 66 9.01 -1.75 9.80
CA ALA A 66 10.09 -1.70 8.82
C ALA A 66 11.09 -0.57 9.10
N ARG A 67 10.62 0.58 9.60
CA ARG A 67 11.47 1.71 10.00
C ARG A 67 12.26 1.42 11.26
N ASP A 68 11.67 0.74 12.23
CA ASP A 68 12.34 0.28 13.45
C ASP A 68 13.49 -0.69 13.14
N GLN A 69 13.31 -1.53 12.10
CA GLN A 69 14.34 -2.44 11.59
C GLN A 69 15.32 -1.81 10.58
N ASP A 70 15.27 -0.48 10.42
CA ASP A 70 16.09 0.29 9.48
C ASP A 70 16.06 -0.23 8.03
N LEU A 71 14.91 -0.76 7.59
CA LEU A 71 14.73 -1.19 6.21
C LEU A 71 14.74 0.02 5.27
N PRO A 72 15.23 -0.14 4.02
CA PRO A 72 15.50 0.97 3.10
C PRO A 72 14.24 1.54 2.42
N PHE A 73 13.09 1.50 3.10
CA PHE A 73 11.82 1.98 2.57
C PHE A 73 11.55 3.42 3.02
N ARG A 74 11.12 4.26 2.06
CA ARG A 74 10.70 5.64 2.31
C ARG A 74 9.23 5.79 1.96
N ALA A 75 8.44 6.28 2.92
CA ALA A 75 7.04 6.57 2.67
C ALA A 75 6.88 7.82 1.81
N ILE A 76 5.89 7.78 0.93
CA ILE A 76 5.35 8.95 0.24
C ILE A 76 4.10 9.35 1.05
N PRO A 77 3.84 10.65 1.30
CA PRO A 77 2.72 11.11 2.13
C PRO A 77 1.36 11.00 1.39
N VAL A 78 1.06 9.82 0.84
CA VAL A 78 -0.19 9.48 0.16
C VAL A 78 -0.85 8.34 0.92
N PHE A 79 -2.14 8.50 1.22
CA PHE A 79 -2.92 7.55 2.02
C PHE A 79 -4.13 7.09 1.20
N PRO A 80 -3.96 6.16 0.23
CA PRO A 80 -5.03 5.77 -0.70
C PRO A 80 -6.27 5.23 0.02
N HIS A 81 -6.05 4.59 1.18
CA HIS A 81 -7.08 3.93 1.94
C HIS A 81 -7.20 4.50 3.37
N ARG A 82 -7.71 5.73 3.48
CA ARG A 82 -7.94 6.41 4.78
C ARG A 82 -9.39 6.20 5.26
N ARG A 83 -9.61 5.19 6.11
CA ARG A 83 -10.89 4.96 6.80
C ARG A 83 -10.79 5.27 8.29
N PHE A 84 -11.84 5.87 8.84
CA PHE A 84 -11.98 6.10 10.28
C PHE A 84 -12.44 4.79 10.95
N ARG A 85 -11.62 4.24 11.87
CA ARG A 85 -11.78 2.85 12.36
C ARG A 85 -12.43 2.72 13.74
N HIS A 86 -13.05 3.76 14.30
CA HIS A 86 -13.74 3.61 15.59
C HIS A 86 -14.86 2.55 15.56
N GLY A 87 -15.50 2.33 14.41
CA GLY A 87 -16.48 1.24 14.23
C GLY A 87 -15.88 -0.17 14.08
N PHE A 88 -14.57 -0.33 14.21
CA PHE A 88 -13.86 -1.63 14.08
C PHE A 88 -13.43 -2.20 15.44
N ILE A 89 -13.83 -1.53 16.53
CA ILE A 89 -13.62 -2.01 17.89
C ILE A 89 -14.80 -2.91 18.21
N PHE A 90 -14.55 -4.22 18.27
CA PHE A 90 -15.55 -5.21 18.60
C PHE A 90 -15.14 -5.94 19.87
N ILE A 91 -16.10 -6.12 20.77
CA ILE A 91 -15.95 -7.02 21.91
C ILE A 91 -16.60 -8.36 21.57
N ASN A 92 -16.03 -9.43 22.12
CA ASN A 92 -16.73 -10.71 22.14
C ASN A 92 -17.77 -10.66 23.27
N THR A 93 -19.06 -10.58 22.91
CA THR A 93 -20.17 -10.45 23.86
C THR A 93 -20.31 -11.67 24.79
N SER A 94 -19.74 -12.82 24.43
CA SER A 94 -19.72 -14.02 25.28
C SER A 94 -18.63 -14.02 26.35
N LYS A 95 -17.70 -13.06 26.33
CA LYS A 95 -16.52 -13.04 27.21
C LYS A 95 -16.62 -12.06 28.37
N GLY A 96 -17.79 -11.43 28.57
CA GLY A 96 -18.02 -10.53 29.70
C GLY A 96 -17.15 -9.26 29.68
N ILE A 97 -16.60 -8.88 28.52
CA ILE A 97 -15.82 -7.65 28.36
C ILE A 97 -16.80 -6.48 28.32
N SER A 98 -16.69 -5.57 29.28
CA SER A 98 -17.47 -4.32 29.38
C SER A 98 -16.51 -3.12 29.44
N GLU A 99 -17.06 -1.91 29.35
CA GLU A 99 -16.34 -0.62 29.28
C GLU A 99 -15.31 -0.41 30.40
#